data_AF-A0A2H9NA43-F1
#
_entry.id   AF-A0A2H9NA43-F1
#
_cell.length_a   1.000
_cell.length_b   1.000
_cell.length_c   1.000
_cell.angle_alpha   90.00
_cell.angle_beta   90.00
_cell.angle_gamma   90.00
#
_symmetry.space_group_name_H-M   'P 1'
#
loop_
_entity.id
_entity.type
_entity.pdbx_description
1 polymer ?
#
loop_
_entity_poly.entity_id
_entity_poly.type
_entity_poly.pdbx_seq_one_letter_code
_entity_poly.pdbx_strand_id
1 'polypeptide(L)'
;MLELNFITDLIEERLVKGNFRWLANFNEIHRDYPLDKFSIPIYATGGLEEKGFFLSKIFSALVTPKYKVHFLFYTSPEIDVNFLRNVIISCKKKFSGDDWIFIGLVQVNPIGKAVKGSIEKIADSRVGVTLYSLTSKDVVSSENVLGKGLKKQLNLVEAKFEAFDLPNYLKSFAMIFSLGTLMLVAVALFGNMLIAVHPATLLVMAIISIIIGHKIYKTRYHNTLTLNGVGFELQRGTNVTDEKWSNFKDISIHITPTHETCLRLYSKEKTLDLPLSRVGMSRKETYSIIKQLI
;
A
#
# COMPACT_ATOMS: atom_id res chain seq x y z
N MET A 1 -20.19 -11.88 -12.18
CA MET A 1 -19.69 -11.72 -10.78
C MET A 1 -18.22 -12.10 -10.63
N LEU A 2 -17.78 -13.30 -11.09
CA LEU A 2 -16.36 -13.70 -11.01
C LEU A 2 -15.39 -12.70 -11.64
N GLU A 3 -15.73 -12.16 -12.81
CA GLU A 3 -14.91 -11.17 -13.52
C GLU A 3 -14.78 -9.84 -12.75
N LEU A 4 -15.87 -9.33 -12.17
CA LEU A 4 -15.83 -8.11 -11.35
C LEU A 4 -15.02 -8.29 -10.06
N ASN A 5 -15.09 -9.48 -9.46
CA ASN A 5 -14.27 -9.82 -8.31
C ASN A 5 -12.78 -9.87 -8.68
N PHE A 6 -12.44 -10.45 -9.83
CA PHE A 6 -11.07 -10.45 -10.35
C PHE A 6 -10.54 -9.03 -10.58
N ILE A 7 -11.34 -8.15 -11.19
CA ILE A 7 -10.95 -6.75 -11.38
C ILE A 7 -10.75 -6.02 -10.06
N THR A 8 -11.60 -6.30 -9.07
CA THR A 8 -11.46 -5.75 -7.71
C THR A 8 -10.14 -6.17 -7.10
N ASP A 9 -9.82 -7.47 -7.12
CA ASP A 9 -8.54 -7.99 -6.63
C ASP A 9 -7.33 -7.39 -7.39
N LEU A 10 -7.44 -7.22 -8.71
CA LEU A 10 -6.38 -6.62 -9.53
C LEU A 10 -6.10 -5.17 -9.13
N ILE A 11 -7.15 -4.38 -8.88
CA ILE A 11 -7.02 -2.98 -8.45
C ILE A 11 -6.41 -2.89 -7.05
N GLU A 12 -6.82 -3.75 -6.11
CA GLU A 12 -6.18 -3.81 -4.80
C GLU A 12 -4.68 -4.09 -4.92
N GLU A 13 -4.30 -5.09 -5.73
CA GLU A 13 -2.90 -5.45 -5.91
C GLU A 13 -2.08 -4.29 -6.50
N ARG A 14 -2.65 -3.53 -7.45
CA ARG A 14 -2.01 -2.34 -8.02
C ARG A 14 -1.88 -1.20 -7.01
N LEU A 15 -2.87 -0.99 -6.15
CA LEU A 15 -2.79 -0.01 -5.07
C LEU A 15 -1.67 -0.38 -4.10
N VAL A 16 -1.60 -1.65 -3.69
CA VAL A 16 -0.59 -2.15 -2.76
C VAL A 16 0.82 -2.05 -3.33
N LYS A 17 0.99 -2.34 -4.62
CA LYS A 17 2.28 -2.17 -5.33
C LYS A 17 2.69 -0.71 -5.53
N GLY A 18 1.79 0.23 -5.24
CA GLY A 18 2.06 1.66 -5.40
C GLY A 18 1.94 2.16 -6.83
N ASN A 19 1.24 1.44 -7.71
CA ASN A 19 1.04 1.89 -9.10
C ASN A 19 0.23 3.20 -9.15
N PHE A 20 -0.51 3.51 -8.09
CA PHE A 20 -1.33 4.72 -7.94
C PHE A 20 -0.59 5.88 -7.25
N ARG A 21 0.73 5.77 -7.02
CA ARG A 21 1.55 6.82 -6.34
C ARG A 21 1.45 8.19 -7.00
N TRP A 22 1.29 8.24 -8.32
CA TRP A 22 1.12 9.48 -9.06
C TRP A 22 -0.21 10.20 -8.78
N LEU A 23 -1.19 9.54 -8.14
CA LEU A 23 -2.41 10.18 -7.64
C LEU A 23 -2.27 10.57 -6.18
N ALA A 24 -1.82 9.63 -5.36
CA ALA A 24 -1.52 9.85 -3.95
C ALA A 24 -0.70 8.70 -3.39
N ASN A 25 -0.06 8.98 -2.25
CA ASN A 25 0.59 7.97 -1.45
C ASN A 25 -0.46 7.31 -0.53
N PHE A 26 -1.15 6.31 -1.08
CA PHE A 26 -2.10 5.49 -0.34
C PHE A 26 -1.36 4.64 0.69
N ASN A 27 -1.79 4.73 1.94
CA ASN A 27 -1.17 4.02 3.05
C ASN A 27 -2.14 3.10 3.78
N GLU A 28 -3.43 3.19 3.49
CA GLU A 28 -4.43 2.38 4.16
C GLU A 28 -5.55 2.01 3.19
N ILE A 29 -5.92 0.73 3.19
CA ILE A 29 -6.93 0.15 2.29
C ILE A 29 -7.89 -0.69 3.12
N HIS A 30 -9.19 -0.43 2.98
CA HIS A 30 -10.29 -1.15 3.61
C HIS A 30 -11.08 -1.90 2.54
N ARG A 31 -11.52 -3.11 2.88
CA ARG A 31 -12.47 -3.89 2.07
C ARG A 31 -13.88 -3.77 2.63
N ASP A 32 -14.87 -3.71 1.74
CA ASP A 32 -16.30 -3.62 2.09
C ASP A 32 -16.61 -2.41 3.00
N TYR A 33 -16.08 -1.25 2.63
CA TYR A 33 -16.21 -0.03 3.42
C TYR A 33 -17.64 0.51 3.41
N PRO A 34 -18.29 0.68 4.59
CA PRO A 34 -19.66 1.17 4.66
C PRO A 34 -19.72 2.68 4.35
N LEU A 35 -20.42 3.04 3.26
CA LEU A 35 -20.65 4.43 2.85
C LEU A 35 -22.16 4.72 2.74
N ASP A 36 -22.71 5.34 3.78
CA ASP A 36 -24.15 5.61 3.97
C ASP A 36 -25.04 4.37 3.68
N LYS A 37 -25.49 4.21 2.42
CA LYS A 37 -26.46 3.17 2.02
C LYS A 37 -25.84 2.00 1.26
N PHE A 38 -24.54 2.04 0.95
CA PHE A 38 -23.88 1.05 0.12
C PHE A 38 -22.50 0.69 0.67
N SER A 39 -22.09 -0.55 0.45
CA SER A 39 -20.75 -1.02 0.78
C SER A 39 -19.85 -0.86 -0.45
N ILE A 40 -18.71 -0.21 -0.27
CA ILE A 40 -17.71 0.00 -1.31
C ILE A 40 -16.66 -1.12 -1.22
N PRO A 41 -16.47 -1.94 -2.27
CA PRO A 41 -15.55 -3.06 -2.24
C PRO A 41 -14.13 -2.69 -1.81
N ILE A 42 -13.59 -1.57 -2.31
CA ILE A 42 -12.26 -1.07 -1.94
C ILE A 42 -12.33 0.41 -1.63
N TYR A 43 -11.90 0.77 -0.42
CA TYR A 43 -11.66 2.15 0.00
C TYR A 43 -10.21 2.31 0.41
N ALA A 44 -9.45 3.16 -0.28
CA ALA A 44 -8.10 3.51 0.09
C ALA A 44 -8.02 4.97 0.55
N THR A 45 -7.21 5.24 1.57
CA THR A 45 -6.90 6.58 2.05
C THR A 45 -5.40 6.82 2.00
N GLY A 46 -5.03 8.07 1.78
CA GLY A 46 -3.65 8.49 1.63
C GLY A 46 -3.50 10.01 1.71
N GLY A 47 -2.34 10.48 1.29
CA GLY A 47 -2.05 11.91 1.18
C GLY A 47 -1.08 12.19 0.04
N LEU A 48 -0.87 13.48 -0.20
CA LEU A 48 0.10 13.95 -1.19
C LEU A 48 1.53 14.00 -0.63
N GLU A 49 1.68 13.79 0.68
CA GLU A 49 2.99 13.84 1.33
C GLU A 49 3.87 12.65 0.93
N GLU A 50 5.07 12.97 0.45
CA GLU A 50 6.12 12.01 0.15
C GLU A 50 6.76 11.53 1.46
N LYS A 51 6.63 10.24 1.74
CA LYS A 51 7.17 9.62 2.97
C LYS A 51 8.54 8.95 2.75
N GLY A 52 9.24 9.34 1.69
CA GLY A 52 10.55 8.82 1.27
C GLY A 52 11.74 9.23 2.16
N PHE A 53 12.89 9.50 1.55
CA PHE A 53 14.12 9.88 2.25
C PHE A 53 13.96 11.17 3.07
N PHE A 54 14.83 11.39 4.06
CA PHE A 54 14.72 12.49 5.03
C PHE A 54 14.55 13.88 4.37
N LEU A 55 15.31 14.15 3.30
CA LEU A 55 15.21 15.41 2.55
C LEU A 55 13.90 15.54 1.77
N SER A 56 13.40 14.44 1.18
CA SER A 56 12.09 14.47 0.49
C SER A 56 10.94 14.67 1.47
N LYS A 57 11.05 14.13 2.70
CA LYS A 57 10.08 14.37 3.79
C LYS A 57 10.06 15.84 4.22
N ILE A 58 11.22 16.47 4.37
CA ILE A 58 11.30 17.89 4.77
C ILE A 58 10.71 18.79 3.68
N PHE A 59 11.12 18.57 2.42
CA PHE A 59 10.56 19.32 1.29
C PHE A 59 9.04 19.13 1.20
N SER A 60 8.58 17.90 1.34
CA SER A 60 7.15 17.60 1.30
C SER A 60 6.38 18.24 2.47
N ALA A 61 6.91 18.20 3.69
CA ALA A 61 6.26 18.82 4.85
C ALA A 61 6.13 20.35 4.75
N LEU A 62 7.01 21.00 3.98
CA LEU A 62 7.03 22.46 3.80
C LEU A 62 6.21 22.93 2.58
N VAL A 63 6.21 22.15 1.50
CA VAL A 63 5.69 22.59 0.20
C VAL A 63 4.36 21.93 -0.16
N THR A 64 4.10 20.71 0.32
CA THR A 64 2.88 19.97 -0.05
C THR A 64 1.74 20.33 0.89
N PRO A 65 0.56 20.71 0.36
CA PRO A 65 -0.62 20.90 1.19
C PRO A 65 -1.03 19.57 1.85
N LYS A 66 -1.54 19.65 3.09
CA LYS A 66 -1.97 18.49 3.89
C LYS A 66 -3.34 17.94 3.48
N TYR A 67 -3.62 17.86 2.19
CA TYR A 67 -4.86 17.29 1.69
C TYR A 67 -4.88 15.77 1.93
N LYS A 68 -5.98 15.27 2.50
CA LYS A 68 -6.24 13.83 2.50
C LYS A 68 -6.82 13.44 1.15
N VAL A 69 -6.41 12.27 0.71
CA VAL A 69 -6.88 11.69 -0.54
C VAL A 69 -7.65 10.42 -0.24
N HIS A 70 -8.86 10.35 -0.77
CA HIS A 70 -9.77 9.23 -0.65
C HIS A 70 -9.99 8.61 -2.01
N PHE A 71 -9.74 7.32 -2.14
CA PHE A 71 -9.98 6.54 -3.34
C PHE A 71 -11.04 5.49 -3.04
N LEU A 72 -12.12 5.50 -3.81
CA LEU A 72 -13.23 4.57 -3.72
C LEU A 72 -13.32 3.81 -5.02
N PHE A 73 -13.37 2.48 -4.95
CA PHE A 73 -13.50 1.63 -6.11
C PHE A 73 -14.70 0.71 -6.00
N TYR A 74 -15.57 0.79 -7.00
CA TYR A 74 -16.84 0.08 -7.03
C TYR A 74 -17.03 -0.66 -8.36
N THR A 75 -17.56 -1.87 -8.29
CA THR A 75 -17.82 -2.74 -9.42
C THR A 75 -19.28 -3.15 -9.45
N SER A 76 -19.94 -3.10 -10.61
CA SER A 76 -21.36 -3.45 -10.77
C SER A 76 -21.64 -3.95 -12.18
N PRO A 77 -22.67 -4.76 -12.44
CA PRO A 77 -23.08 -5.07 -13.82
C PRO A 77 -23.45 -3.80 -14.62
N GLU A 78 -24.15 -2.87 -13.98
CA GLU A 78 -24.61 -1.61 -14.57
C GLU A 78 -24.56 -0.49 -13.51
N ILE A 79 -24.26 0.72 -13.96
CA ILE A 79 -24.22 1.92 -13.13
C ILE A 79 -25.16 2.95 -13.74
N ASP A 80 -26.15 3.39 -12.97
CA ASP A 80 -27.10 4.42 -13.38
C ASP A 80 -26.69 5.81 -12.86
N VAL A 81 -27.36 6.84 -13.39
CA VAL A 81 -27.10 8.24 -13.03
C VAL A 81 -27.47 8.51 -11.56
N ASN A 82 -28.51 7.84 -11.05
CA ASN A 82 -28.97 8.01 -9.67
C ASN A 82 -27.95 7.45 -8.68
N PHE A 83 -27.41 6.26 -8.94
CA PHE A 83 -26.32 5.67 -8.17
C PHE A 83 -25.11 6.60 -8.16
N LEU A 84 -24.65 7.03 -9.34
CA LEU A 84 -23.50 7.95 -9.45
C LEU A 84 -23.71 9.20 -8.59
N ARG A 85 -24.89 9.83 -8.68
CA ARG A 85 -25.23 11.00 -7.88
C ARG A 85 -25.24 10.70 -6.38
N ASN A 86 -25.83 9.58 -5.97
CA ASN A 86 -25.89 9.16 -4.57
C ASN A 86 -24.50 8.88 -4.00
N VAL A 87 -23.61 8.24 -4.77
CA VAL A 87 -22.22 8.00 -4.38
C VAL A 87 -21.49 9.32 -4.16
N ILE A 88 -21.55 10.23 -5.12
CA ILE A 88 -20.87 11.54 -5.02
C ILE A 88 -21.37 12.32 -3.80
N ILE A 89 -22.68 12.37 -3.58
CA ILE A 89 -23.27 13.07 -2.43
C ILE A 89 -22.82 12.44 -1.11
N SER A 90 -22.81 11.11 -1.01
CA SER A 90 -22.40 10.40 0.21
C SER A 90 -20.92 10.63 0.50
N CYS A 91 -20.05 10.59 -0.52
CA CYS A 91 -18.64 10.92 -0.36
C CYS A 91 -18.45 12.37 0.14
N LYS A 92 -19.14 13.33 -0.48
CA LYS A 92 -19.05 14.76 -0.09
C LYS A 92 -19.55 15.04 1.32
N LYS A 93 -20.51 14.25 1.81
CA LYS A 93 -21.02 14.35 3.17
C LYS A 93 -20.07 13.71 4.19
N LYS A 94 -19.40 12.63 3.80
CA LYS A 94 -18.50 11.85 4.67
C LYS A 94 -17.12 12.48 4.83
N PHE A 95 -16.56 13.01 3.75
CA PHE A 95 -15.19 13.54 3.70
C PHE A 95 -15.17 15.07 3.76
N SER A 96 -14.05 15.64 4.19
CA SER A 96 -13.94 17.07 4.51
C SER A 96 -13.98 17.95 3.26
N GLY A 97 -14.22 19.24 3.47
CA GLY A 97 -14.31 20.22 2.39
C GLY A 97 -13.07 20.34 1.51
N ASP A 98 -11.90 20.02 2.05
CA ASP A 98 -10.61 20.20 1.38
C ASP A 98 -10.01 18.87 0.86
N ASP A 99 -10.69 17.75 1.10
CA ASP A 99 -10.20 16.42 0.73
C ASP A 99 -10.44 16.13 -0.76
N TRP A 100 -9.50 15.40 -1.38
CA TRP A 100 -9.65 14.95 -2.77
C TRP A 100 -10.26 13.55 -2.82
N ILE A 101 -11.26 13.39 -3.67
CA ILE A 101 -12.05 12.16 -3.76
C ILE A 101 -11.93 11.60 -5.18
N PHE A 102 -11.32 10.43 -5.30
CA PHE A 102 -11.24 9.65 -6.52
C PHE A 102 -12.26 8.52 -6.47
N ILE A 103 -13.10 8.39 -7.50
CA ILE A 103 -14.11 7.35 -7.61
C ILE A 103 -13.85 6.58 -8.90
N GLY A 104 -13.29 5.37 -8.75
CA GLY A 104 -13.13 4.41 -9.83
C GLY A 104 -14.35 3.49 -9.91
N LEU A 105 -14.99 3.46 -11.07
CA LEU A 105 -16.18 2.67 -11.33
C LEU A 105 -15.88 1.69 -12.46
N VAL A 106 -16.24 0.43 -12.29
CA VAL A 106 -16.18 -0.57 -13.37
C VAL A 106 -17.55 -1.20 -13.55
N GLN A 107 -18.02 -1.22 -14.80
CA GLN A 107 -19.24 -1.90 -15.17
C GLN A 107 -19.01 -2.94 -16.27
N VAL A 108 -19.87 -3.96 -16.32
CA VAL A 108 -19.84 -4.94 -17.41
C VAL A 108 -20.40 -4.29 -18.67
N ASN A 109 -21.63 -3.80 -18.59
CA ASN A 109 -22.42 -3.32 -19.73
C ASN A 109 -21.79 -2.09 -20.42
N PRO A 110 -22.13 -1.81 -21.69
CA PRO A 110 -21.73 -0.57 -22.36
C PRO A 110 -22.21 0.68 -21.63
N ILE A 111 -21.43 1.77 -21.71
CA ILE A 111 -21.75 3.02 -21.01
C ILE A 111 -22.88 3.76 -21.73
N GLY A 112 -24.02 3.92 -21.05
CA GLY A 112 -25.15 4.70 -21.56
C GLY A 112 -24.82 6.18 -21.73
N LYS A 113 -25.36 6.84 -22.77
CA LYS A 113 -25.11 8.26 -23.08
C LYS A 113 -25.42 9.20 -21.92
N ALA A 114 -26.47 8.91 -21.14
CA ALA A 114 -26.87 9.71 -19.98
C ALA A 114 -25.83 9.67 -18.84
N VAL A 115 -25.28 8.48 -18.55
CA VAL A 115 -24.23 8.29 -17.54
C VAL A 115 -22.95 8.96 -18.01
N LYS A 116 -22.57 8.77 -19.27
CA LYS A 116 -21.40 9.41 -19.88
C LYS A 116 -21.47 10.94 -19.74
N GLY A 117 -22.57 11.55 -20.17
CA GLY A 117 -22.76 13.00 -20.05
C GLY A 117 -22.82 13.49 -18.60
N SER A 118 -23.26 12.66 -17.66
CA SER A 118 -23.27 13.02 -16.24
C SER A 118 -21.87 13.03 -15.62
N ILE A 119 -21.01 12.09 -16.01
CA ILE A 119 -19.61 12.02 -15.54
C ILE A 119 -18.78 13.17 -16.12
N GLU A 120 -18.90 13.43 -17.42
CA GLU A 120 -18.15 14.50 -18.11
C GLU A 120 -18.48 15.88 -17.53
N LYS A 121 -19.75 16.12 -17.16
CA LYS A 121 -20.24 17.39 -16.60
C LYS A 121 -19.98 17.58 -15.10
N ILE A 122 -19.22 16.70 -14.44
CA ILE A 122 -18.88 16.88 -13.02
C ILE A 122 -17.98 18.12 -12.88
N ALA A 123 -18.56 19.21 -12.41
CA ALA A 123 -17.88 20.49 -12.22
C ALA A 123 -17.12 20.61 -10.89
N ASP A 124 -17.38 19.73 -9.91
CA ASP A 124 -16.69 19.77 -8.61
C ASP A 124 -15.22 19.39 -8.81
N SER A 125 -14.31 20.31 -8.50
CA SER A 125 -12.87 20.13 -8.66
C SER A 125 -12.26 19.13 -7.68
N ARG A 126 -13.00 18.78 -6.61
CA ARG A 126 -12.55 17.85 -5.56
C ARG A 126 -12.92 16.40 -5.83
N VAL A 127 -13.79 16.14 -6.81
CA VAL A 127 -14.30 14.78 -7.10
C VAL A 127 -13.89 14.36 -8.51
N GLY A 128 -12.91 13.48 -8.61
CA GLY A 128 -12.53 12.82 -9.87
C GLY A 128 -13.28 11.50 -10.04
N VAL A 129 -14.02 11.34 -11.13
CA VAL A 129 -14.73 10.08 -11.42
C VAL A 129 -14.19 9.47 -12.70
N THR A 130 -14.02 8.16 -12.73
CA THR A 130 -13.71 7.40 -13.94
C THR A 130 -14.56 6.14 -13.97
N LEU A 131 -15.22 5.90 -15.11
CA LEU A 131 -16.04 4.73 -15.38
C LEU A 131 -15.44 3.93 -16.54
N TYR A 132 -15.21 2.65 -16.30
CA TYR A 132 -14.72 1.69 -17.29
C TYR A 132 -15.82 0.68 -17.63
N SER A 133 -16.07 0.42 -18.91
CA SER A 133 -16.90 -0.71 -19.35
C SER A 133 -16.03 -1.87 -19.79
N LEU A 134 -16.27 -3.06 -19.24
CA LEU A 134 -15.57 -4.28 -19.63
C LEU A 134 -15.97 -4.73 -21.05
N THR A 135 -17.25 -4.64 -21.41
CA THR A 135 -17.74 -5.08 -22.72
C THR A 135 -17.29 -4.17 -23.85
N SER A 136 -17.43 -2.85 -23.70
CA SER A 136 -17.06 -1.91 -24.77
C SER A 136 -15.60 -1.45 -24.71
N LYS A 137 -14.90 -1.73 -23.59
CA LYS A 137 -13.56 -1.20 -23.28
C LYS A 137 -13.49 0.33 -23.27
N ASP A 138 -14.64 1.00 -23.21
CA ASP A 138 -14.72 2.45 -23.15
C ASP A 138 -14.39 2.96 -21.75
N VAL A 139 -13.69 4.10 -21.72
CA VAL A 139 -13.33 4.80 -20.49
C VAL A 139 -13.85 6.24 -20.54
N VAL A 140 -14.77 6.54 -19.64
CA VAL A 140 -15.30 7.89 -19.44
C VAL A 140 -14.77 8.44 -18.13
N SER A 141 -14.29 9.68 -18.12
CA SER A 141 -13.80 10.34 -16.91
C SER A 141 -14.34 11.75 -16.82
N SER A 142 -14.44 12.28 -15.60
CA SER A 142 -14.73 13.70 -15.41
C SER A 142 -13.63 14.57 -16.03
N GLU A 143 -14.00 15.73 -16.58
CA GLU A 143 -13.06 16.59 -17.32
C GLU A 143 -12.09 17.37 -16.42
N ASN A 144 -12.33 17.34 -15.11
CA ASN A 144 -11.46 17.92 -14.10
C ASN A 144 -10.12 17.19 -13.97
N VAL A 145 -9.16 17.83 -13.30
CA VAL A 145 -7.78 17.33 -13.13
C VAL A 145 -7.76 15.94 -12.49
N LEU A 146 -8.60 15.72 -11.47
CA LEU A 146 -8.67 14.46 -10.75
C LEU A 146 -9.19 13.32 -11.64
N GLY A 147 -10.24 13.55 -12.43
CA GLY A 147 -10.77 12.55 -13.37
C GLY A 147 -9.78 12.17 -14.47
N LYS A 148 -9.07 13.17 -15.03
CA LYS A 148 -8.02 12.94 -16.04
C LYS A 148 -6.83 12.17 -15.47
N GLY A 149 -6.39 12.51 -14.26
CA GLY A 149 -5.33 11.78 -13.55
C GLY A 149 -5.75 10.33 -13.29
N LEU A 150 -6.98 10.14 -12.81
CA LEU A 150 -7.54 8.84 -12.49
C LEU A 150 -7.64 7.94 -13.72
N LYS A 151 -8.13 8.47 -14.85
CA LYS A 151 -8.18 7.78 -16.15
C LYS A 151 -6.82 7.23 -16.58
N LYS A 152 -5.74 7.97 -16.35
CA LYS A 152 -4.38 7.55 -16.72
C LYS A 152 -3.92 6.33 -15.91
N GLN A 153 -4.27 6.26 -14.62
CA GLN A 153 -3.83 5.17 -13.73
C GLN A 153 -4.75 3.96 -13.72
N LEU A 154 -6.06 4.16 -13.92
CA LEU A 154 -7.05 3.08 -14.00
C LEU A 154 -7.06 2.36 -15.36
N ASN A 155 -6.09 2.60 -16.25
CA ASN A 155 -6.06 1.91 -17.53
C ASN A 155 -5.85 0.39 -17.30
N LEU A 156 -6.95 -0.36 -17.41
CA LEU A 156 -7.03 -1.81 -17.13
C LEU A 156 -6.45 -2.67 -18.27
N VAL A 157 -5.93 -2.04 -19.34
CA VAL A 157 -5.56 -2.71 -20.60
C VAL A 157 -4.29 -3.58 -20.47
N GLU A 158 -3.39 -3.32 -19.51
CA GLU A 158 -2.22 -4.18 -19.30
C GLU A 158 -1.92 -4.36 -17.81
N ALA A 159 -1.89 -5.62 -17.34
CA ALA A 159 -1.38 -5.99 -16.02
C ALA A 159 0.08 -6.41 -16.16
N LYS A 160 1.00 -5.43 -16.16
CA LYS A 160 2.43 -5.71 -16.07
C LYS A 160 2.80 -5.97 -14.61
N PHE A 161 3.04 -7.23 -14.27
CA PHE A 161 3.50 -7.64 -12.95
C PHE A 161 5.04 -7.68 -12.95
N GLU A 162 5.70 -6.62 -12.47
CA GLU A 162 7.11 -6.66 -12.13
C GLU A 162 7.24 -6.49 -10.63
N ALA A 163 7.69 -7.55 -9.94
CA ALA A 163 8.09 -7.50 -8.54
C ALA A 163 9.53 -7.98 -8.45
N PHE A 164 10.46 -7.05 -8.29
CA PHE A 164 11.86 -7.34 -8.01
C PHE A 164 12.30 -6.53 -6.79
N ASP A 165 12.15 -7.12 -5.60
CA ASP A 165 12.59 -6.52 -4.33
C ASP A 165 13.99 -7.02 -3.93
N LEU A 166 14.96 -6.82 -4.83
CA LEU A 166 16.40 -6.93 -4.55
C LEU A 166 16.99 -5.77 -3.70
N PRO A 167 16.46 -4.53 -3.72
CA PRO A 167 17.10 -3.38 -3.06
C PRO A 167 17.25 -3.49 -1.53
N ASN A 168 16.30 -4.13 -0.84
CA ASN A 168 16.32 -4.18 0.63
C ASN A 168 17.36 -5.17 1.20
N TYR A 169 17.64 -6.26 0.49
CA TYR A 169 18.73 -7.19 0.81
C TYR A 169 20.10 -6.57 0.50
N LEU A 170 20.22 -5.93 -0.68
CA LEU A 170 21.45 -5.23 -1.10
C LEU A 170 21.85 -4.09 -0.16
N LYS A 171 20.89 -3.34 0.39
CA LYS A 171 21.17 -2.27 1.37
C LYS A 171 21.81 -2.79 2.65
N SER A 172 21.32 -3.91 3.18
CA SER A 172 21.84 -4.49 4.43
C SER A 172 23.24 -5.06 4.24
N PHE A 173 23.49 -5.72 3.11
CA PHE A 173 24.84 -6.15 2.71
C PHE A 173 25.78 -4.96 2.50
N ALA A 174 25.35 -3.94 1.75
CA ALA A 174 26.18 -2.78 1.42
C ALA A 174 26.56 -1.96 2.66
N MET A 175 25.67 -1.83 3.66
CA MET A 175 25.96 -1.09 4.89
C MET A 175 27.03 -1.80 5.74
N ILE A 176 26.93 -3.12 5.90
CA ILE A 176 27.89 -3.90 6.67
C ILE A 176 29.23 -4.00 5.92
N PHE A 177 29.18 -4.20 4.61
CA PHE A 177 30.37 -4.28 3.77
C PHE A 177 31.13 -2.95 3.72
N SER A 178 30.43 -1.82 3.58
CA SER A 178 31.05 -0.49 3.58
C SER A 178 31.69 -0.14 4.92
N LEU A 179 31.01 -0.44 6.04
CA LEU A 179 31.55 -0.20 7.37
C LEU A 179 32.78 -1.08 7.66
N GLY A 180 32.73 -2.37 7.29
CA GLY A 180 33.88 -3.28 7.42
C GLY A 180 35.06 -2.88 6.55
N THR A 181 34.80 -2.40 5.33
CA THR A 181 35.86 -1.90 4.43
C THR A 181 36.49 -0.62 4.98
N LEU A 182 35.69 0.33 5.51
CA LEU A 182 36.19 1.54 6.16
C LEU A 182 37.08 1.21 7.37
N MET A 183 36.71 0.20 8.16
CA MET A 183 37.50 -0.23 9.31
C MET A 183 38.85 -0.84 8.88
N LEU A 184 38.88 -1.64 7.81
CA LEU A 184 40.14 -2.16 7.25
C LEU A 184 41.03 -1.04 6.69
N VAL A 185 40.44 -0.04 6.01
CA VAL A 185 41.16 1.14 5.52
C VAL A 185 41.75 1.95 6.69
N ALA A 186 41.00 2.11 7.78
CA ALA A 186 41.51 2.78 8.99
C ALA A 186 42.68 2.01 9.62
N VAL A 187 42.59 0.67 9.71
CA VAL A 187 43.70 -0.16 10.23
C VAL A 187 44.93 -0.08 9.33
N ALA A 188 44.76 -0.01 8.01
CA ALA A 188 45.88 0.16 7.07
C ALA A 188 46.56 1.53 7.23
N LEU A 189 45.78 2.60 7.39
CA LEU A 189 46.27 3.98 7.49
C LEU A 189 46.89 4.31 8.87
N PHE A 190 46.30 3.83 9.97
CA PHE A 190 46.74 4.16 11.33
C PHE A 190 47.61 3.07 11.97
N GLY A 191 47.50 1.82 11.52
CA GLY A 191 48.23 0.67 12.05
C GLY A 191 49.47 0.27 11.23
N ASN A 192 49.76 0.97 10.12
CA ASN A 192 50.90 0.72 9.23
C ASN A 192 50.97 -0.69 8.62
N MET A 193 49.86 -1.44 8.62
CA MET A 193 49.75 -2.77 8.00
C MET A 193 49.13 -2.67 6.61
N LEU A 194 49.98 -2.45 5.59
CA LEU A 194 49.56 -2.36 4.18
C LEU A 194 48.92 -3.66 3.62
N ILE A 195 49.10 -4.79 4.31
CA ILE A 195 48.52 -6.10 3.95
C ILE A 195 47.02 -6.19 4.31
N ALA A 196 46.50 -5.24 5.09
CA ALA A 196 45.12 -5.28 5.61
C ALA A 196 44.03 -5.09 4.53
N VAL A 197 44.36 -4.61 3.33
CA VAL A 197 43.40 -4.39 2.22
C VAL A 197 43.76 -5.28 1.03
N HIS A 198 43.91 -6.59 1.26
CA HIS A 198 44.12 -7.59 0.20
C HIS A 198 42.78 -8.27 -0.17
N PRO A 199 42.52 -8.66 -1.44
CA PRO A 199 41.28 -9.34 -1.84
C PRO A 199 40.88 -10.53 -0.95
N ALA A 200 41.86 -11.28 -0.44
CA ALA A 200 41.64 -12.38 0.49
C ALA A 200 41.06 -11.92 1.85
N THR A 201 41.56 -10.80 2.38
CA THR A 201 41.03 -10.22 3.64
C THR A 201 39.60 -9.68 3.47
N LEU A 202 39.27 -9.14 2.29
CA LEU A 202 37.90 -8.71 1.97
C LEU A 202 36.94 -9.89 1.83
N LEU A 203 37.39 -11.01 1.25
CA LEU A 203 36.61 -12.25 1.19
C LEU A 203 36.32 -12.84 2.57
N VAL A 204 37.32 -12.87 3.45
CA VAL A 204 37.15 -13.30 4.85
C VAL A 204 36.17 -12.38 5.57
N MET A 205 36.29 -11.06 5.41
CA MET A 205 35.34 -10.10 5.98
C MET A 205 33.93 -10.25 5.41
N ALA A 206 33.77 -10.59 4.13
CA ALA A 206 32.46 -10.86 3.55
C ALA A 206 31.80 -12.09 4.20
N ILE A 207 32.55 -13.17 4.42
CA ILE A 207 32.05 -14.39 5.09
C ILE A 207 31.68 -14.09 6.55
N ILE A 208 32.56 -13.40 7.29
CA ILE A 208 32.29 -13.00 8.69
C ILE A 208 31.06 -12.09 8.76
N SER A 209 30.91 -11.17 7.81
CA SER A 209 29.75 -10.26 7.72
C SER A 209 28.44 -11.01 7.46
N ILE A 210 28.48 -12.06 6.63
CA ILE A 210 27.31 -12.94 6.40
C ILE A 210 26.92 -13.66 7.71
N ILE A 211 27.89 -14.21 8.44
CA ILE A 211 27.65 -14.99 9.67
C ILE A 211 27.13 -14.07 10.80
N ILE A 212 27.82 -12.97 11.07
CA ILE A 212 27.42 -12.01 12.11
C ILE A 212 26.11 -11.33 11.74
N GLY A 213 25.95 -10.93 10.48
CA GLY A 213 24.73 -10.33 9.95
C GLY A 213 23.52 -11.26 10.11
N HIS A 214 23.68 -12.56 9.85
CA HIS A 214 22.62 -13.54 10.06
C HIS A 214 22.23 -13.67 11.54
N LYS A 215 23.19 -13.66 12.46
CA LYS A 215 22.92 -13.74 13.90
C LYS A 215 22.20 -12.49 14.43
N ILE A 216 22.59 -11.30 13.97
CA ILE A 216 21.91 -10.03 14.31
C ILE A 216 20.50 -10.00 13.71
N TYR A 217 20.35 -10.45 12.46
CA TYR A 217 19.05 -10.59 11.81
C TYR A 217 18.11 -11.48 12.63
N LYS A 218 18.56 -12.69 13.00
CA LYS A 218 17.76 -13.66 13.75
C LYS A 218 17.34 -13.13 15.13
N THR A 219 18.20 -12.35 15.79
CA THR A 219 17.95 -11.87 17.16
C THR A 219 17.15 -10.58 17.23
N ARG A 220 17.25 -9.68 16.24
CA ARG A 220 16.64 -8.35 16.31
C ARG A 220 15.52 -8.10 15.30
N TYR A 221 15.53 -8.79 14.16
CA TYR A 221 14.71 -8.42 13.00
C TYR A 221 13.86 -9.55 12.45
N HIS A 222 14.16 -10.80 12.82
CA HIS A 222 13.38 -11.95 12.38
C HIS A 222 11.98 -11.88 12.98
N ASN A 223 10.99 -11.86 12.08
CA ASN A 223 9.59 -11.84 12.44
C ASN A 223 9.02 -13.25 12.29
N THR A 224 8.45 -13.78 13.36
CA THR A 224 7.65 -14.99 13.38
C THR A 224 6.23 -14.61 13.80
N LEU A 225 5.24 -15.13 13.07
CA LEU A 225 3.83 -14.89 13.36
C LEU A 225 3.15 -16.25 13.51
N THR A 226 2.66 -16.52 14.71
CA THR A 226 1.89 -17.72 15.02
C THR A 226 0.43 -17.33 15.15
N LEU A 227 -0.44 -17.94 14.37
CA LEU A 227 -1.88 -17.67 14.37
C LEU A 227 -2.61 -18.88 14.96
N ASN A 228 -3.56 -18.64 15.86
CA ASN A 228 -4.47 -19.66 16.34
C ASN A 228 -5.92 -19.13 16.33
N GLY A 229 -6.91 -19.99 16.63
CA GLY A 229 -8.32 -19.60 16.59
C GLY A 229 -8.76 -18.59 17.67
N VAL A 230 -7.92 -18.32 18.67
CA VAL A 230 -8.23 -17.46 19.83
C VAL A 230 -7.48 -16.12 19.77
N GLY A 231 -6.31 -16.10 19.14
CA GLY A 231 -5.41 -14.96 19.07
C GLY A 231 -4.19 -15.21 18.18
N PHE A 232 -3.17 -14.39 18.37
CA PHE A 232 -1.91 -14.49 17.65
C PHE A 232 -0.73 -14.10 18.53
N GLU A 233 0.41 -14.70 18.21
CA GLU A 233 1.70 -14.35 18.78
C GLU A 233 2.58 -13.77 17.67
N LEU A 234 2.91 -12.48 17.79
CA LEU A 234 3.86 -11.81 16.92
C LEU A 234 5.19 -11.68 17.67
N GLN A 235 6.19 -12.43 17.22
CA GLN A 235 7.55 -12.34 17.72
C GLN A 235 8.41 -11.57 16.72
N ARG A 236 9.03 -10.48 17.20
CA ARG A 236 9.99 -9.65 16.45
C ARG A 236 11.32 -9.70 17.19
N GLY A 237 12.21 -10.58 16.74
CA GLY A 237 13.46 -10.88 17.45
C GLY A 237 13.18 -11.47 18.84
N THR A 238 13.60 -10.77 19.90
CA THR A 238 13.34 -11.17 21.30
C THR A 238 12.00 -10.71 21.85
N ASN A 239 11.31 -9.80 21.17
CA ASN A 239 10.07 -9.22 21.68
C ASN A 239 8.88 -10.04 21.21
N VAL A 240 8.14 -10.61 22.16
CA VAL A 240 6.92 -11.37 21.92
C VAL A 240 5.72 -10.52 22.28
N THR A 241 4.77 -10.40 21.36
CA THR A 241 3.48 -9.74 21.59
C THR A 241 2.39 -10.79 21.39
N ASP A 242 1.68 -11.14 22.47
CA ASP A 242 0.56 -12.08 22.46
C ASP A 242 -0.75 -11.32 22.65
N GLU A 243 -1.70 -11.50 21.73
CA GLU A 243 -2.97 -10.77 21.71
C GLU A 243 -4.12 -11.67 21.24
N LYS A 244 -5.32 -11.39 21.74
CA LYS A 244 -6.56 -12.09 21.35
C LYS A 244 -7.30 -11.35 20.24
N TRP A 245 -7.95 -12.09 19.34
CA TRP A 245 -8.71 -11.50 18.23
C TRP A 245 -9.86 -10.62 18.73
N SER A 246 -10.54 -11.04 19.80
CA SER A 246 -11.66 -10.32 20.42
C SER A 246 -11.32 -8.92 20.95
N ASN A 247 -10.03 -8.57 21.07
CA ASN A 247 -9.59 -7.24 21.51
C ASN A 247 -9.66 -6.20 20.39
N PHE A 248 -9.79 -6.64 19.14
CA PHE A 248 -9.82 -5.79 17.96
C PHE A 248 -11.27 -5.68 17.44
N LYS A 249 -11.52 -4.63 16.66
CA LYS A 249 -12.85 -4.31 16.12
C LYS A 249 -12.88 -4.20 14.62
N ASP A 250 -11.72 -3.92 14.02
CA ASP A 250 -11.60 -3.70 12.59
C ASP A 250 -10.18 -4.03 12.13
N ILE A 251 -10.05 -4.24 10.82
CA ILE A 251 -8.81 -4.61 10.15
C ILE A 251 -8.69 -3.92 8.79
N SER A 252 -7.55 -3.29 8.55
CA SER A 252 -7.20 -2.69 7.26
C SER A 252 -5.87 -3.21 6.74
N ILE A 253 -5.67 -3.10 5.43
CA ILE A 253 -4.37 -3.34 4.80
C ILE A 253 -3.58 -2.04 4.90
N HIS A 254 -2.46 -2.06 5.61
CA HIS A 254 -1.59 -0.91 5.81
C HIS A 254 -0.29 -1.05 5.02
N ILE A 255 0.11 0.02 4.33
CA ILE A 255 1.39 0.11 3.64
C ILE A 255 2.29 1.02 4.47
N THR A 256 3.36 0.44 5.02
CA THR A 256 4.33 1.16 5.83
C THR A 256 5.12 2.18 4.99
N PRO A 257 5.75 3.21 5.61
CA PRO A 257 6.62 4.14 4.89
C PRO A 257 7.78 3.47 4.15
N THR A 258 8.17 2.27 4.57
CA THR A 258 9.19 1.42 3.93
C THR A 258 8.61 0.51 2.83
N HIS A 259 7.35 0.70 2.45
CA HIS A 259 6.61 -0.08 1.44
C HIS A 259 6.40 -1.55 1.76
N GLU A 260 6.42 -1.90 3.04
CA GLU A 260 6.03 -3.23 3.49
C GLU A 260 4.52 -3.26 3.68
N THR A 261 3.88 -4.31 3.18
CA THR A 261 2.45 -4.52 3.42
C THR A 261 2.24 -5.26 4.72
N CYS A 262 1.38 -4.68 5.56
CA CYS A 262 0.97 -5.20 6.86
C CYS A 262 -0.56 -5.26 6.93
N LEU A 263 -1.11 -6.08 7.83
CA LEU A 263 -2.49 -5.92 8.27
C LEU A 263 -2.50 -5.11 9.57
N ARG A 264 -3.20 -3.99 9.57
CA ARG A 264 -3.37 -3.15 10.76
C ARG A 264 -4.65 -3.54 11.47
N LEU A 265 -4.53 -3.92 12.72
CA LEU A 265 -5.62 -4.25 13.61
C LEU A 265 -5.96 -3.05 14.47
N TYR A 266 -7.25 -2.73 14.57
CA TYR A 266 -7.76 -1.60 15.33
C TYR A 266 -8.45 -2.05 16.62
N SER A 267 -7.94 -1.60 17.76
CA SER A 267 -8.58 -1.71 19.07
C SER A 267 -8.94 -0.32 19.60
N LYS A 268 -9.75 -0.24 20.67
CA LYS A 268 -10.06 1.03 21.34
C LYS A 268 -8.81 1.71 21.93
N GLU A 269 -7.81 0.92 22.30
CA GLU A 269 -6.64 1.40 23.06
C GLU A 269 -5.34 1.39 22.25
N LYS A 270 -5.27 0.60 21.18
CA LYS A 270 -4.04 0.40 20.39
C LYS A 270 -4.29 -0.01 18.95
N THR A 271 -3.30 0.27 18.12
CA THR A 271 -3.20 -0.22 16.73
C THR A 271 -2.00 -1.14 16.60
N LEU A 272 -2.17 -2.31 15.98
CA LEU A 272 -1.10 -3.30 15.82
C LEU A 272 -0.92 -3.71 14.35
N ASP A 273 0.32 -3.69 13.86
CA ASP A 273 0.65 -4.02 12.47
C ASP A 273 1.25 -5.42 12.35
N LEU A 274 0.54 -6.34 11.70
CA LEU A 274 0.99 -7.69 11.36
C LEU A 274 1.79 -7.69 10.05
N PRO A 275 3.10 -8.00 10.07
CA PRO A 275 3.98 -7.84 8.91
C PRO A 275 3.89 -9.03 7.93
N LEU A 276 2.77 -9.17 7.22
CA LEU A 276 2.50 -10.32 6.34
C LEU A 276 3.55 -10.52 5.25
N SER A 277 4.02 -9.43 4.63
CA SER A 277 5.04 -9.48 3.58
C SER A 277 6.37 -10.09 4.05
N ARG A 278 6.70 -9.95 5.34
CA ARG A 278 7.94 -10.50 5.91
C ARG A 278 7.81 -11.95 6.37
N VAL A 279 6.59 -12.43 6.58
CA VAL A 279 6.32 -13.81 7.02
C VAL A 279 5.92 -14.70 5.84
N GLY A 280 5.75 -14.14 4.64
CA GLY A 280 5.46 -14.89 3.42
C GLY A 280 4.02 -15.41 3.32
N MET A 281 3.10 -14.87 4.12
CA MET A 281 1.68 -15.25 4.07
C MET A 281 0.92 -14.51 2.98
N SER A 282 -0.06 -15.19 2.37
CA SER A 282 -0.99 -14.59 1.42
C SER A 282 -1.84 -13.51 2.12
N ARG A 283 -1.72 -12.26 1.66
CA ARG A 283 -2.44 -11.12 2.25
C ARG A 283 -3.95 -11.31 2.24
N LYS A 284 -4.48 -11.77 1.12
CA LYS A 284 -5.91 -11.94 0.89
C LYS A 284 -6.51 -13.01 1.79
N GLU A 285 -5.88 -14.18 1.84
CA GLU A 285 -6.32 -15.30 2.68
C GLU A 285 -6.24 -14.91 4.15
N THR A 286 -5.12 -14.31 4.57
CA THR A 286 -4.93 -13.88 5.95
C THR A 286 -5.94 -12.80 6.36
N TYR A 287 -6.22 -11.82 5.49
CA TYR A 287 -7.25 -10.81 5.75
C TYR A 287 -8.64 -11.44 5.92
N SER A 288 -9.01 -12.35 5.02
CA SER A 288 -10.32 -13.01 5.08
C SER A 288 -10.49 -13.86 6.33
N ILE A 289 -9.43 -14.59 6.73
CA ILE A 289 -9.44 -15.43 7.93
C ILE A 289 -9.57 -14.56 9.17
N ILE A 290 -8.74 -13.52 9.30
CA ILE A 290 -8.75 -12.66 10.49
C ILE A 290 -10.07 -11.88 10.58
N LYS A 291 -10.63 -11.41 9.46
CA LYS A 291 -11.93 -10.72 9.44
C LYS A 291 -13.10 -11.61 9.91
N GLN A 292 -12.97 -12.94 9.86
CA GLN A 292 -13.96 -13.86 10.43
C GLN A 292 -13.75 -14.12 11.94
N LEU A 293 -12.56 -13.82 12.46
CA LEU A 293 -12.18 -14.08 13.85
C LEU A 293 -12.34 -12.85 14.76
N ILE A 294 -12.53 -11.67 14.18
CA ILE A 294 -12.76 -10.37 14.85
C ILE A 294 -14.24 -10.01 14.75
#